data_AF-A0A961G5A9-F1
#
_entry.id   AF-A0A961G5A9-F1
#
_cell.length_a   1.000
_cell.length_b   1.000
_cell.length_c   1.000
_cell.angle_alpha   90.00
_cell.angle_beta   90.00
_cell.angle_gamma   90.00
#
_symmetry.space_group_name_H-M   'P 1'
#
loop_
_entity.id
_entity.type
_entity.pdbx_description
1 polymer ?
#
loop_
_entity_poly.entity_id
_entity_poly.type
_entity_poly.pdbx_seq_one_letter_code
_entity_poly.pdbx_strand_id
1 'polypeptide(L)'
;MGSPDRGATFVPPDDRDTRLMAAASMYYVQHEKMDTIARRLHTSRSTVSRMLKEARERGLVEITLRERPTRPTGSALAIRQHYDV
;
A
#
# COMPACT_ATOMS: atom_id res chain seq x y z
N MET A 1 21.98 27.51 4.33
CA MET A 1 21.03 27.20 5.41
C MET A 1 20.25 25.96 4.97
N GLY A 2 20.87 24.78 5.14
CA GLY A 2 20.33 23.50 4.66
C GLY A 2 19.60 22.79 5.78
N SER A 3 18.39 22.31 5.47
CA SER A 3 17.54 21.52 6.37
C SER A 3 18.28 20.28 6.91
N PRO A 4 18.13 19.92 8.19
CA PRO A 4 18.63 18.64 8.67
C PRO A 4 17.78 17.51 8.09
N ASP A 5 18.47 16.54 7.52
CA ASP A 5 17.93 15.26 7.07
C ASP A 5 17.17 14.59 8.21
N ARG A 6 15.96 14.12 7.93
CA ARG A 6 15.09 13.48 8.93
C ARG A 6 15.74 12.16 9.30
N GLY A 7 16.25 12.09 10.53
CA GLY A 7 16.59 10.83 11.18
C GLY A 7 15.33 9.96 11.27
N ALA A 8 15.07 9.18 10.23
CA ALA A 8 14.31 7.95 10.36
C ALA A 8 15.20 7.02 11.18
N THR A 9 15.00 7.02 12.50
CA THR A 9 15.61 6.03 13.38
C THR A 9 15.22 4.66 12.85
N PHE A 10 16.16 3.95 12.24
CA PHE A 10 15.98 2.55 11.87
C PHE A 10 15.91 1.75 13.17
N VAL A 11 14.70 1.55 13.66
CA VAL A 11 14.43 0.59 14.73
C VAL A 11 14.49 -0.79 14.08
N PRO A 12 15.40 -1.68 14.52
CA PRO A 12 15.46 -3.03 13.97
C PRO A 12 14.09 -3.69 14.16
N PRO A 13 13.57 -4.36 13.12
CA PRO A 13 12.22 -4.92 13.17
C PRO A 13 12.14 -5.94 14.31
N ASP A 14 11.14 -5.80 15.15
CA ASP A 14 10.86 -6.80 16.18
C ASP A 14 10.42 -8.13 15.51
N ASP A 15 10.46 -9.24 16.25
CA ASP A 15 10.04 -10.55 15.73
C ASP A 15 8.58 -10.54 15.21
N ARG A 16 7.76 -9.60 15.71
CA ARG A 16 6.37 -9.44 15.31
C ARG A 16 6.28 -8.71 13.97
N ASP A 17 6.95 -7.59 13.77
CA ASP A 17 7.04 -6.82 12.54
C ASP A 17 7.58 -7.67 11.41
N THR A 18 8.57 -8.53 11.70
CA THR A 18 9.06 -9.54 10.75
C THR A 18 7.95 -10.50 10.31
N ARG A 19 7.15 -11.01 11.26
CA ARG A 19 5.98 -11.85 10.95
C ARG A 19 4.90 -11.09 10.18
N LEU A 20 4.64 -9.83 10.53
CA LEU A 20 3.66 -8.98 9.85
C LEU A 20 4.07 -8.73 8.40
N MET A 21 5.35 -8.42 8.18
CA MET A 21 5.92 -8.23 6.84
C MET A 21 5.89 -9.52 6.01
N ALA A 22 6.17 -10.67 6.61
CA ALA A 22 6.07 -11.95 5.92
C ALA A 22 4.61 -12.23 5.46
N ALA A 23 3.64 -12.03 6.34
CA ALA A 23 2.22 -12.17 6.01
C ALA A 23 1.77 -11.20 4.90
N ALA A 24 2.16 -9.93 5.02
CA ALA A 24 1.86 -8.89 4.04
C ALA A 24 2.48 -9.18 2.66
N SER A 25 3.73 -9.60 2.64
CA SER A 25 4.45 -9.95 1.40
C SER A 25 3.77 -11.13 0.69
N MET A 26 3.36 -12.16 1.42
CA MET A 26 2.62 -13.28 0.82
C MET A 26 1.26 -12.84 0.27
N TYR A 27 0.54 -11.95 0.96
CA TYR A 27 -0.80 -11.55 0.54
C TYR A 27 -0.81 -10.53 -0.60
N TYR A 28 -0.05 -9.44 -0.48
CA TYR A 28 -0.11 -8.31 -1.42
C TYR A 28 0.82 -8.47 -2.61
N VAL A 29 1.99 -9.10 -2.43
CA VAL A 29 2.99 -9.25 -3.50
C VAL A 29 2.85 -10.61 -4.20
N GLN A 30 2.77 -11.70 -3.42
CA GLN A 30 2.68 -13.05 -3.98
C GLN A 30 1.24 -13.49 -4.27
N HIS A 31 0.24 -12.66 -3.94
CA HIS A 31 -1.19 -12.93 -4.15
C HIS A 31 -1.66 -14.28 -3.56
N GLU A 32 -1.06 -14.71 -2.46
CA GLU A 32 -1.44 -15.95 -1.82
C GLU A 32 -2.78 -15.84 -1.08
N LYS A 33 -3.57 -16.92 -1.15
CA LYS A 33 -4.82 -17.03 -0.39
C LYS A 33 -4.53 -17.09 1.11
N MET A 34 -5.38 -16.44 1.91
CA MET A 34 -5.22 -16.39 3.38
C MET A 34 -5.07 -17.77 4.03
N ASP A 35 -5.78 -18.80 3.54
CA ASP A 35 -5.67 -20.16 4.09
C ASP A 35 -4.28 -20.78 3.83
N THR A 36 -3.65 -20.46 2.70
CA THR A 36 -2.28 -20.89 2.39
C THR A 36 -1.29 -20.20 3.31
N ILE A 37 -1.42 -18.89 3.48
CA ILE A 37 -0.59 -18.10 4.39
C ILE A 37 -0.72 -18.61 5.83
N ALA A 38 -1.95 -18.91 6.26
CA ALA A 38 -2.24 -19.44 7.58
C ALA A 38 -1.49 -20.75 7.84
N ARG A 39 -1.53 -21.69 6.87
CA ARG A 39 -0.77 -22.95 6.96
C ARG A 39 0.74 -22.72 7.02
N ARG A 40 1.28 -21.83 6.17
CA ARG A 40 2.73 -21.53 6.13
C ARG A 40 3.25 -20.86 7.40
N LEU A 41 2.43 -20.01 8.01
CA LEU A 41 2.77 -19.31 9.26
C LEU A 41 2.35 -20.09 10.52
N HIS A 42 1.87 -21.34 10.36
CA HIS A 42 1.36 -22.17 11.45
C HIS A 42 0.34 -21.44 12.34
N THR A 43 -0.61 -20.75 11.69
CA THR A 43 -1.63 -19.95 12.36
C THR A 43 -3.00 -20.11 11.70
N SER A 44 -4.00 -19.40 12.21
CA SER A 44 -5.35 -19.42 11.65
C SER A 44 -5.56 -18.32 10.60
N ARG A 45 -6.53 -18.51 9.70
CA ARG A 45 -6.94 -17.48 8.73
C ARG A 45 -7.34 -16.17 9.41
N SER A 46 -8.01 -16.24 10.56
CA SER A 46 -8.41 -15.04 11.33
C SER A 46 -7.19 -14.33 11.95
N THR A 47 -6.14 -15.08 12.31
CA THR A 47 -4.87 -14.49 12.72
C THR A 47 -4.17 -13.78 11.56
N VAL A 48 -4.14 -14.39 10.36
CA VAL A 48 -3.58 -13.74 9.17
C VAL A 48 -4.32 -12.45 8.84
N SER A 49 -5.65 -12.43 8.90
CA SER A 49 -6.44 -11.21 8.70
C SER A 49 -6.06 -10.11 9.71
N ARG A 50 -5.91 -10.48 11.00
CA ARG A 50 -5.45 -9.56 12.05
C ARG A 50 -4.03 -9.06 11.80
N MET A 51 -3.10 -9.92 11.39
CA MET A 51 -1.73 -9.54 11.02
C MET A 51 -1.72 -8.55 9.86
N LEU A 52 -2.50 -8.78 8.79
CA LEU A 52 -2.57 -7.83 7.68
C LEU A 52 -3.16 -6.49 8.10
N LYS A 53 -4.15 -6.50 9.00
CA LYS A 53 -4.73 -5.29 9.59
C LYS A 53 -3.68 -4.52 10.39
N GLU A 54 -2.98 -5.22 11.27
CA GLU A 54 -1.94 -4.65 12.12
C GLU A 54 -0.77 -4.10 11.30
N ALA A 55 -0.37 -4.79 10.22
CA ALA A 55 0.67 -4.30 9.31
C ALA A 55 0.30 -2.95 8.66
N ARG A 56 -0.99 -2.75 8.33
CA ARG A 56 -1.50 -1.46 7.84
C ARG A 56 -1.58 -0.41 8.94
N GLU A 57 -2.06 -0.78 10.12
CA GLU A 57 -2.19 0.13 11.27
C GLU A 57 -0.82 0.64 11.75
N ARG A 58 0.21 -0.20 11.69
CA ARG A 58 1.60 0.16 12.04
C ARG A 58 2.32 0.93 10.92
N GLY A 59 1.73 1.06 9.73
CA GLY A 59 2.39 1.70 8.59
C GLY A 59 3.46 0.84 7.90
N LEU A 60 3.53 -0.45 8.21
CA LEU A 60 4.41 -1.40 7.50
C LEU A 60 3.92 -1.65 6.07
N VAL A 61 2.64 -1.40 5.79
CA VAL A 61 2.02 -1.51 4.46
C VAL A 61 1.25 -0.24 4.15
N GLU A 62 1.62 0.41 3.05
CA GLU A 62 0.84 1.49 2.43
C GLU A 62 0.13 0.96 1.18
N ILE A 63 -1.18 1.23 1.06
CA ILE A 63 -1.96 0.85 -0.12
C ILE A 63 -2.44 2.13 -0.79
N THR A 64 -1.91 2.41 -1.98
CA THR A 64 -2.36 3.55 -2.80
C THR A 64 -3.32 3.06 -3.88
N LEU A 65 -4.56 3.55 -3.85
CA LEU A 65 -5.47 3.39 -4.98
C LEU A 65 -5.31 4.59 -5.91
N ARG A 66 -5.10 4.33 -7.20
CA ARG A 66 -5.12 5.35 -8.25
C ARG A 66 -6.47 5.29 -8.94
N GLU A 67 -7.28 6.33 -8.81
CA GLU A 67 -8.45 6.49 -9.66
C GLU A 67 -7.97 6.67 -11.11
N ARG A 68 -8.61 5.96 -12.05
CA ARG A 68 -8.35 6.18 -13.47
C ARG A 68 -8.61 7.67 -13.73
N PRO A 69 -7.68 8.43 -14.36
CA PRO A 69 -8.03 9.78 -14.80
C PRO A 69 -9.27 9.61 -15.67
N THR A 70 -10.38 10.20 -15.22
CA THR A 70 -11.61 10.21 -16.00
C THR A 70 -11.19 10.80 -17.34
N ARG A 71 -11.19 9.98 -18.38
CA ARG A 71 -10.90 10.48 -19.72
C ARG A 71 -11.96 11.57 -19.91
N PRO A 72 -11.58 12.85 -20.08
CA PRO A 72 -12.59 13.87 -20.33
C PRO A 72 -13.34 13.40 -21.57
N THR A 73 -14.57 12.95 -21.38
CA THR A 73 -15.49 12.66 -22.47
C THR A 73 -15.61 13.95 -23.25
N GLY A 74 -15.09 13.93 -24.47
CA GLY A 74 -14.98 15.10 -25.32
C GLY A 74 -16.34 15.72 -25.59
N SER A 75 -16.66 16.77 -24.84
CA SER A 75 -17.49 17.91 -25.25
C SER A 75 -17.18 19.16 -24.40
N ALA A 76 -15.94 19.27 -23.89
CA ALA A 76 -15.41 20.50 -23.30
C ALA A 76 -14.24 21.09 -24.11
N LEU A 77 -14.12 20.67 -25.38
CA LEU A 77 -13.23 21.30 -26.37
C LEU A 77 -14.08 22.04 -27.42
N ALA A 78 -15.13 22.70 -26.95
CA ALA A 78 -15.83 23.71 -27.73
C ALA A 78 -15.19 25.08 -27.45
N ILE A 79 -14.57 25.62 -28.49
CA ILE A 79 -14.46 27.05 -28.79
C ILE A 79 -13.53 27.85 -27.85
N ARG A 80 -12.22 27.85 -28.18
CA ARG A 80 -11.37 29.04 -28.01
C ARG A 80 -10.14 28.98 -28.92
N GLN A 81 -10.36 29.08 -30.23
CA GLN A 81 -9.30 29.33 -31.21
C GLN A 81 -9.67 30.43 -32.21
N HIS A 82 -10.46 31.42 -31.80
CA HIS A 82 -10.54 32.67 -32.56
C HIS A 82 -10.77 33.85 -31.61
N TYR A 83 -9.68 34.34 -31.02
CA TYR A 83 -9.46 35.76 -30.75
C TYR A 83 -8.00 35.96 -30.35
N ASP A 84 -7.11 36.13 -31.35
CA ASP A 84 -6.00 37.10 -31.32
C ASP A 84 -5.23 37.08 -32.65
N VAL A 85 -5.66 37.93 -33.60
CA VAL A 85 -4.90 38.97 -34.35
C VAL A 85 -5.77 39.55 -35.45
#